data_AF-E2B317-F1
#
_entry.id   AF-E2B317-F1
#
_cell.length_a   1.000
_cell.length_b   1.000
_cell.length_c   1.000
_cell.angle_alpha   90.00
_cell.angle_beta   90.00
_cell.angle_gamma   90.00
#
_symmetry.space_group_name_H-M   'P 1'
#
loop_
_entity.id
_entity.type
_entity.pdbx_description
1 polymer ?
#
loop_
_entity_poly.entity_id
_entity_poly.type
_entity_poly.pdbx_seq_one_letter_code
_entity_poly.pdbx_strand_id
1 'polypeptide(L)'
;HNFQIGPYFLPPRLNGEIYADFIKNQLPGLLEDVPLQARAELIFQYDGAPAHFSRQMRDILDTRFPERWIGRGGPITWPPRSPDLNVLDYFLWGHVKNLI
;
A
#
# COMPACT_ATOMS: atom_id res chain seq x y z
N HIS A 1 -17.18 6.36 9.35
CA HIS A 1 -16.94 7.07 8.07
C HIS A 1 -15.89 6.30 7.31
N ASN A 2 -16.14 5.97 6.04
CA ASN A 2 -15.14 5.35 5.17
C ASN A 2 -14.36 6.47 4.49
N PHE A 3 -13.07 6.60 4.80
CA PHE A 3 -12.19 7.55 4.14
C PHE A 3 -11.74 6.96 2.81
N GLN A 4 -12.05 7.64 1.71
CA GLN A 4 -11.56 7.27 0.40
C GLN A 4 -10.51 8.30 -0.01
N ILE A 5 -9.31 7.80 -0.29
CA ILE A 5 -8.23 8.58 -0.88
C ILE A 5 -8.27 8.31 -2.38
N GLY A 6 -8.23 9.38 -3.18
CA GLY A 6 -8.30 9.29 -4.63
C GLY A 6 -7.13 8.50 -5.25
N PRO A 7 -7.24 8.14 -6.53
CA PRO A 7 -6.15 7.46 -7.22
C PRO A 7 -4.90 8.35 -7.26
N TYR A 8 -3.75 7.75 -6.96
CA TYR A 8 -2.45 8.37 -7.20
C TYR A 8 -1.75 7.64 -8.35
N PHE A 9 -1.35 8.39 -9.37
CA PHE A 9 -0.71 7.83 -10.55
C PHE A 9 0.81 7.81 -10.38
N LEU A 10 1.35 6.61 -10.26
CA LEU A 10 2.80 6.37 -10.26
C LEU A 10 3.37 6.51 -11.69
N PRO A 11 4.66 6.83 -11.84
CA PRO A 11 5.27 6.93 -13.15
C PRO A 11 5.24 5.57 -13.90
N PRO A 12 5.21 5.57 -15.25
CA PRO A 12 5.08 4.34 -16.05
C PRO A 12 6.17 3.30 -15.79
N ARG A 13 7.36 3.73 -15.37
CA ARG A 13 8.46 2.86 -14.97
C ARG A 13 8.57 2.89 -13.45
N LEU A 14 7.98 1.90 -12.80
CA LEU A 14 8.05 1.74 -11.36
C LEU A 14 9.22 0.83 -10.99
N ASN A 15 10.04 1.27 -10.04
CA ASN A 15 11.03 0.44 -9.37
C ASN A 15 10.89 0.61 -7.84
N GLY A 16 11.65 -0.15 -7.06
CA GLY A 16 11.55 -0.12 -5.60
C GLY A 16 11.96 1.22 -4.98
N GLU A 17 12.84 2.00 -5.62
CA GLU A 17 13.27 3.31 -5.14
C GLU A 17 12.18 4.37 -5.34
N ILE A 18 11.60 4.43 -6.54
CA ILE A 18 10.48 5.32 -6.86
C ILE A 18 9.29 5.00 -5.95
N TYR A 19 9.01 3.72 -5.71
CA TYR A 19 7.92 3.33 -4.82
C TYR A 19 8.22 3.70 -3.36
N ALA A 20 9.45 3.48 -2.89
CA ALA A 20 9.88 3.90 -1.55
C ALA A 20 9.78 5.42 -1.37
N ASP A 21 10.18 6.21 -2.38
CA ASP A 21 10.05 7.66 -2.37
C ASP A 21 8.58 8.10 -2.26
N PHE A 22 7.69 7.52 -3.06
CA PHE A 22 6.24 7.75 -2.96
C PHE A 22 5.73 7.50 -1.54
N ILE A 23 6.07 6.34 -0.97
CA ILE A 23 5.59 5.95 0.35
C ILE A 23 6.15 6.89 1.41
N LYS A 24 7.41 7.31 1.31
CA LYS A 24 8.03 8.19 2.30
C LYS A 24 7.51 9.62 2.21
N ASN A 25 7.39 10.16 1.00
CA ASN A 25 7.28 11.61 0.79
C ASN A 25 5.89 12.04 0.29
N GLN A 26 5.16 11.19 -0.44
CA GLN A 26 3.86 11.55 -1.05
C GLN A 26 2.67 11.03 -0.25
N LEU A 27 2.72 9.78 0.20
CA LEU A 27 1.66 9.17 1.01
C LEU A 27 1.28 9.97 2.29
N PRO A 28 2.19 10.65 3.03
CA PRO A 28 1.77 11.49 4.17
C PRO A 28 0.77 12.58 3.79
N GLY A 29 0.98 13.26 2.66
CA GLY A 29 0.07 14.31 2.19
C GLY A 29 -1.30 13.74 1.83
N LEU A 30 -1.33 12.57 1.18
CA LEU A 30 -2.59 11.90 0.86
C LEU A 30 -3.41 11.47 2.08
N LEU A 31 -2.77 11.33 3.24
CA LEU A 31 -3.40 10.94 4.50
C LEU A 31 -3.76 12.14 5.39
N GLU A 32 -3.58 13.39 4.94
CA GLU A 32 -3.76 14.58 5.77
C GLU A 32 -5.20 14.75 6.29
N ASP A 33 -6.17 14.48 5.42
CA ASP A 33 -7.60 14.55 5.71
C ASP A 33 -8.11 13.36 6.53
N VAL A 34 -7.27 12.34 6.74
CA VAL A 34 -7.62 11.20 7.60
C VAL A 34 -7.39 11.61 9.06
N PRO A 35 -8.40 11.50 9.95
CA PRO A 35 -8.25 11.82 11.36
C PRO A 35 -7.06 11.08 11.98
N LEU A 36 -6.34 11.77 12.87
CA LEU A 36 -5.12 11.23 13.50
C LEU A 36 -5.38 9.88 14.18
N GLN A 37 -6.53 9.72 14.83
CA GLN A 37 -6.89 8.47 15.50
C GLN A 37 -7.09 7.32 14.51
N ALA A 38 -7.71 7.57 13.35
CA ALA A 38 -7.81 6.56 12.30
C ALA A 38 -6.44 6.23 11.68
N ARG A 39 -5.54 7.21 11.55
CA ARG A 39 -4.15 6.98 11.08
C ARG A 39 -3.33 6.13 12.05
N ALA A 40 -3.53 6.29 13.36
CA ALA A 40 -2.84 5.52 14.39
C ALA A 40 -3.19 4.02 14.33
N GLU A 41 -4.41 3.69 13.91
CA GLU A 41 -4.91 2.31 13.80
C GLU A 41 -4.80 1.73 12.38
N LEU A 42 -4.34 2.52 11.39
CA LEU A 42 -4.28 2.13 9.99
C LEU A 42 -3.34 0.93 9.80
N ILE A 43 -3.80 -0.10 9.08
CA ILE A 43 -2.97 -1.21 8.63
C ILE A 43 -2.65 -1.01 7.14
N PHE A 44 -1.38 -1.00 6.79
CA PHE A 44 -0.94 -0.88 5.40
C PHE A 44 -0.87 -2.27 4.75
N GLN A 45 -1.56 -2.48 3.63
CA GLN A 45 -1.54 -3.76 2.91
C GLN A 45 -1.02 -3.55 1.49
N TYR A 46 -0.13 -4.43 1.03
CA TYR A 46 0.32 -4.46 -0.36
C TYR A 46 0.60 -5.89 -0.83
N ASP A 47 0.73 -6.05 -2.14
CA ASP A 47 0.93 -7.35 -2.78
C ASP A 47 2.40 -7.82 -2.75
N GLY A 48 2.67 -9.00 -3.29
CA GLY A 48 4.02 -9.57 -3.34
C GLY A 48 4.91 -9.01 -4.47
N ALA A 49 4.57 -7.89 -5.13
CA ALA A 49 5.30 -7.44 -6.30
C ALA A 49 6.79 -7.14 -5.98
N PRO A 50 7.73 -7.47 -6.89
CA PRO A 50 9.16 -7.31 -6.62
C PRO A 50 9.59 -5.90 -6.21
N ALA A 51 8.94 -4.86 -6.75
CA ALA A 51 9.22 -3.47 -6.39
C ALA A 51 8.93 -3.17 -4.90
N HIS A 52 8.00 -3.91 -4.28
CA HIS A 52 7.54 -3.67 -2.91
C HIS A 52 8.35 -4.47 -1.87
N PHE A 53 9.27 -5.35 -2.29
CA PHE A 53 10.04 -6.22 -1.41
C PHE A 53 11.48 -5.75 -1.14
N SER A 54 11.82 -4.51 -1.52
CA SER A 54 13.15 -3.97 -1.22
C SER A 54 13.37 -3.83 0.30
N ARG A 55 14.62 -3.94 0.76
CA ARG A 55 14.96 -3.70 2.18
C ARG A 55 14.56 -2.28 2.61
N GLN A 56 14.87 -1.29 1.78
CA GLN A 56 14.53 0.11 2.02
C GLN A 56 13.02 0.29 2.23
N MET A 57 12.18 -0.40 1.43
CA MET A 57 10.73 -0.34 1.57
C MET A 57 10.28 -0.89 2.92
N ARG A 58 10.83 -2.02 3.36
CA ARG A 58 10.51 -2.60 4.68
C ARG A 58 10.94 -1.69 5.82
N ASP A 59 12.13 -1.11 5.76
CA ASP A 59 12.62 -0.17 6.78
C ASP A 59 11.69 1.07 6.89
N ILE A 60 11.18 1.57 5.76
CA ILE A 60 10.19 2.66 5.74
C ILE A 60 8.87 2.23 6.39
N LEU A 61 8.38 1.02 6.08
CA LEU A 61 7.12 0.52 6.63
C LEU A 61 7.22 0.23 8.12
N ASP A 62 8.32 -0.36 8.60
CA ASP A 62 8.54 -0.61 10.03
C ASP A 62 8.60 0.71 10.82
N THR A 63 9.19 1.75 10.22
CA THR A 63 9.23 3.09 10.83
C THR A 63 7.84 3.74 10.86
N ARG A 64 7.04 3.58 9.81
CA ARG A 64 5.81 4.37 9.59
C ARG A 64 4.54 3.67 10.08
N PHE A 65 4.52 2.35 9.98
CA PHE A 65 3.43 1.46 10.35
C PHE A 65 3.97 0.33 11.24
N PRO A 66 4.60 0.63 12.38
CA PRO A 66 5.19 -0.39 13.25
C PRO A 66 4.14 -1.44 13.63
N GLU A 67 4.46 -2.72 13.38
CA GLU A 67 3.57 -3.89 13.60
C GLU A 67 2.22 -3.82 12.85
N ARG A 68 2.04 -2.88 11.91
CA ARG A 68 0.76 -2.57 11.26
C ARG A 68 0.86 -2.57 9.74
N TRP A 69 1.63 -3.50 9.18
CA TRP A 69 1.62 -3.69 7.74
C TRP A 69 1.65 -5.16 7.33
N ILE A 70 0.95 -5.44 6.24
CA ILE A 70 0.72 -6.74 5.67
C ILE A 70 1.50 -6.82 4.37
N GLY A 71 2.39 -7.80 4.27
CA GLY A 71 3.18 -8.01 3.06
C GLY A 71 4.24 -9.08 3.23
N ARG A 72 5.00 -9.32 2.17
CA ARG A 72 6.08 -10.31 2.19
C ARG A 72 7.20 -9.83 3.14
N GLY A 73 7.46 -10.60 4.19
CA GLY A 73 8.54 -10.30 5.16
C GLY A 73 8.23 -9.15 6.11
N GLY A 74 6.94 -8.83 6.29
CA GLY A 74 6.45 -7.90 7.31
C GLY A 74 5.92 -8.58 8.57
N PRO A 75 5.48 -7.79 9.55
CA PRO A 75 4.98 -8.28 10.84
C PRO A 75 3.70 -9.10 10.67
N ILE A 76 2.85 -8.74 9.70
CA ILE A 76 1.68 -9.53 9.31
C ILE A 76 1.96 -10.18 7.97
N THR A 77 2.08 -11.51 7.97
CA THR A 77 2.49 -12.26 6.77
C THR A 77 1.34 -12.35 5.75
N TRP A 78 1.61 -11.94 4.51
CA TRP A 78 0.71 -12.20 3.38
C TRP A 78 1.01 -13.55 2.72
N PRO A 79 0.00 -14.40 2.48
CA PRO A 79 0.23 -15.67 1.77
C PRO A 79 0.65 -15.42 0.31
N PRO A 80 1.62 -16.20 -0.20
CA PRO A 80 2.07 -16.05 -1.58
C PRO A 80 0.97 -16.50 -2.56
N ARG A 81 0.82 -15.77 -3.68
CA ARG A 81 -0.14 -16.06 -4.76
C ARG A 81 -1.61 -16.02 -4.32
N SER A 82 -1.96 -15.07 -3.45
CA SER A 82 -3.34 -14.85 -3.00
C SER A 82 -3.95 -13.53 -3.50
N PRO A 83 -4.21 -13.40 -4.81
CA PRO A 83 -4.92 -12.23 -5.36
C PRO A 83 -6.38 -12.18 -4.89
N ASP A 84 -6.95 -13.31 -4.48
CA ASP A 84 -8.29 -13.45 -3.92
C ASP A 84 -8.46 -12.73 -2.58
N LEU A 85 -7.36 -12.50 -1.85
CA LEU A 85 -7.40 -11.83 -0.55
C LEU A 85 -7.20 -10.31 -0.66
N ASN A 86 -6.71 -9.81 -1.80
CA ASN A 86 -6.59 -8.37 -2.03
C ASN A 86 -7.89 -7.85 -2.65
N VAL A 87 -8.64 -7.04 -1.90
CA VAL A 87 -9.91 -6.45 -2.37
C VAL A 87 -9.72 -5.64 -3.67
N LEU A 88 -8.55 -5.04 -3.88
CA LEU A 88 -8.25 -4.32 -5.11
C LEU A 88 -8.16 -5.26 -6.32
N ASP A 89 -7.49 -6.41 -6.17
CA ASP A 89 -7.32 -7.40 -7.24
C ASP A 89 -8.58 -8.24 -7.47
N TYR A 90 -9.27 -8.64 -6.40
CA TYR A 90 -10.49 -9.43 -6.45
C TYR A 90 -11.67 -8.66 -7.05
N PHE A 91 -11.83 -7.38 -6.70
CA PHE A 91 -13.01 -6.59 -7.05
C PHE A 91 -12.69 -5.33 -7.85
N LEU A 92 -11.89 -4.42 -7.31
CA LEU A 92 -11.76 -3.06 -7.87
C LEU A 92 -11.26 -3.06 -9.31
N TRP A 93 -10.15 -3.76 -9.60
CA TRP A 93 -9.55 -3.72 -10.93
C TRP A 93 -10.41 -4.41 -11.99
N GLY A 94 -11.15 -5.47 -11.62
CA GLY A 94 -12.13 -6.10 -12.50
C GLY A 94 -13.28 -5.13 -12.83
N HIS A 95 -13.78 -4.41 -11.82
CA HIS A 95 -14.83 -3.43 -11.99
C HIS A 95 -14.38 -2.23 -12.84
N VAL A 96 -13.21 -1.65 -12.56
CA VAL A 96 -12.66 -0.51 -13.30
C VAL A 96 -12.45 -0.86 -14.77
N LYS A 97 -11.95 -2.06 -15.08
CA LYS A 97 -11.76 -2.52 -16.47
C LYS A 97 -13.07 -2.62 -17.26
N ASN A 98 -14.20 -2.89 -16.59
CA ASN A 98 -15.50 -2.98 -17.24
C ASN A 98 -16.17 -1.62 -17.47
N LEU A 99 -15.68 -0.57 -16.81
CA LEU A 99 -16.19 0.80 -16.93
C LEU A 99 -15.46 1.64 -18.00
N ILE A 100 -14.35 1.12 -18.52
CA ILE A 100 -13.53 1.71 -19.60
C ILE A 100 -13.82 0.94 -20.89
#